data_AF-A0A961ZAV5-F1
#
_entry.id   AF-A0A961ZAV5-F1
#
_cell.length_a   1.000
_cell.length_b   1.000
_cell.length_c   1.000
_cell.angle_alpha   90.00
_cell.angle_beta   90.00
_cell.angle_gamma   90.00
#
_symmetry.space_group_name_H-M   'P 1'
#
loop_
_entity.id
_entity.type
_entity.pdbx_description
1 polymer ?
#
loop_
_entity_poly.entity_id
_entity_poly.type
_entity_poly.pdbx_seq_one_letter_code
_entity_poly.pdbx_strand_id
1 'polypeptide(L)'
;RQAQVKRMRPDLEVIGFRGNVQTRLRKLEDGVAGATFLAVAGLNRLGLADRITRAVPTEEMLPAVAQAAIGIEIREGDEKTAALIAPLDHAATHTCVIAERAFLRRLEGSCRTPIGGLARLGEDGQMTFRGEILTPDGKVAHATQRVGSPADADTLGDAAARELLARAGSGFFSVAS
;
A
#
# COMPACT_ATOMS: atom_id res chain seq x y z
N ARG A 1 -0.01 6.07 5.67
CA ARG A 1 -1.12 7.01 5.97
C ARG A 1 -0.70 8.17 6.87
N GLN A 2 -0.34 7.98 8.15
CA GLN A 2 0.04 9.10 9.03
C GLN A 2 1.03 10.10 8.40
N ALA A 3 2.16 9.62 7.87
CA ALA A 3 3.17 10.48 7.25
C ALA A 3 2.61 11.26 6.04
N GLN A 4 1.80 10.62 5.20
CA GLN A 4 1.15 11.27 4.06
C GLN A 4 0.20 12.39 4.52
N VAL A 5 -0.59 12.14 5.57
CA VAL A 5 -1.49 13.15 6.15
C VAL A 5 -0.71 14.33 6.72
N LYS A 6 0.30 14.06 7.56
CA LYS A 6 1.15 15.11 8.15
C LYS A 6 1.87 15.96 7.09
N ARG A 7 2.23 15.35 5.96
CA ARG A 7 2.80 16.05 4.81
C ARG A 7 1.79 16.96 4.11
N MET A 8 0.57 16.48 3.87
CA MET A 8 -0.47 17.24 3.16
C MET A 8 -1.12 18.32 4.04
N ARG A 9 -1.25 18.04 5.33
CA ARG A 9 -1.96 18.84 6.33
C ARG A 9 -1.21 18.80 7.66
N PRO A 10 -0.10 19.55 7.77
CA PRO A 10 0.73 19.58 8.98
C PRO A 10 0.01 20.19 10.18
N ASP A 11 -1.10 20.87 9.96
CA ASP A 11 -2.00 21.43 10.97
C ASP A 11 -2.88 20.37 11.67
N LEU A 12 -3.00 19.16 11.11
CA LEU A 12 -3.83 18.10 11.69
C LEU A 12 -3.08 17.27 12.72
N GLU A 13 -3.75 17.01 13.85
CA GLU A 13 -3.31 16.01 14.81
C GLU A 13 -3.66 14.60 14.32
N VAL A 14 -2.66 13.71 14.23
CA VAL A 14 -2.88 12.30 13.86
C VAL A 14 -2.67 11.42 15.08
N ILE A 15 -3.76 10.83 15.55
CA ILE A 15 -3.77 9.92 16.72
C ILE A 15 -3.79 8.45 16.30
N GLY A 16 -3.33 7.58 17.19
CA GLY A 16 -3.41 6.13 17.00
C GLY A 16 -4.84 5.63 17.03
N PHE A 17 -5.35 5.11 15.90
CA PHE A 17 -6.74 4.67 15.77
C PHE A 17 -6.85 3.16 15.50
N ARG A 18 -6.95 2.37 16.58
CA ARG A 18 -6.95 0.89 16.53
C ARG A 18 -8.31 0.28 16.88
N GLY A 19 -8.50 -0.95 16.40
CA GLY A 19 -9.73 -1.75 16.48
C GLY A 19 -10.05 -2.42 15.14
N ASN A 20 -11.07 -3.27 15.08
CA ASN A 20 -11.68 -3.68 13.81
C ASN A 20 -12.45 -2.50 13.18
N VAL A 21 -13.02 -2.68 11.99
CA VAL A 21 -13.71 -1.62 11.26
C VAL A 21 -14.89 -1.06 12.07
N GLN A 22 -15.71 -1.93 12.65
CA GLN A 22 -16.91 -1.53 13.41
C GLN A 22 -16.55 -0.71 14.65
N THR A 23 -15.54 -1.15 15.43
CA THR A 23 -15.08 -0.40 16.61
C THR A 23 -14.50 0.96 16.23
N ARG A 24 -13.81 1.05 15.09
CA ARG A 24 -13.29 2.34 14.57
C ARG A 24 -14.40 3.29 14.15
N LEU A 25 -15.44 2.78 13.48
CA LEU A 25 -16.61 3.60 13.11
C LEU A 25 -17.35 4.10 14.34
N ARG A 26 -17.55 3.26 15.36
CA ARG A 26 -18.15 3.68 16.64
C ARG A 26 -17.35 4.79 17.32
N LYS A 27 -16.02 4.65 17.41
CA LYS A 27 -15.16 5.71 17.96
C LYS A 27 -15.27 7.04 17.20
N LEU A 28 -15.53 6.99 15.89
CA LEU A 28 -15.76 8.18 15.08
C LEU A 28 -17.11 8.82 15.43
N GLU A 29 -18.16 8.01 15.58
CA GLU A 29 -19.49 8.45 16.03
C GLU A 29 -19.44 9.04 17.46
N ASP A 30 -18.62 8.46 18.34
CA ASP A 30 -18.40 8.93 19.71
C ASP A 30 -17.51 10.20 19.80
N GLY A 31 -17.05 10.74 18.66
CA GLY A 31 -16.26 11.97 18.60
C GLY A 31 -14.79 11.83 19.02
N VAL A 32 -14.25 10.61 19.12
CA VAL A 32 -12.83 10.36 19.46
C VAL A 32 -11.88 10.91 18.39
N ALA A 33 -12.34 11.03 17.15
CA ALA A 33 -11.62 11.65 16.05
C ALA A 33 -12.61 12.39 15.13
N GLY A 34 -12.15 13.41 14.40
CA GLY A 34 -12.98 14.09 13.39
C GLY A 34 -13.09 13.33 12.07
N ALA A 35 -12.12 12.46 11.76
CA ALA A 35 -12.11 11.63 10.56
C ALA A 35 -11.23 10.38 10.77
N THR A 36 -11.41 9.37 9.91
CA THR A 36 -10.55 8.19 9.89
C THR A 36 -10.29 7.71 8.47
N PHE A 37 -9.17 7.02 8.27
CA PHE A 37 -8.87 6.34 7.01
C PHE A 37 -9.18 4.85 7.13
N LEU A 38 -9.98 4.35 6.19
CA LEU A 38 -10.26 2.94 6.00
C LEU A 38 -10.06 2.57 4.53
N ALA A 39 -9.66 1.33 4.27
CA ALA A 39 -9.55 0.85 2.90
C ALA A 39 -10.96 0.66 2.31
N VAL A 40 -11.22 1.27 1.15
CA VAL A 40 -12.50 1.16 0.43
C VAL A 40 -12.88 -0.30 0.21
N ALA A 41 -11.93 -1.15 -0.20
CA ALA A 41 -12.19 -2.58 -0.38
C ALA A 41 -12.66 -3.28 0.90
N GLY A 42 -12.16 -2.86 2.07
CA GLY A 42 -12.60 -3.40 3.36
C GLY A 42 -14.04 -3.01 3.70
N LEU A 43 -14.42 -1.75 3.42
CA LEU A 43 -15.79 -1.27 3.62
C LEU A 43 -16.76 -1.96 2.65
N ASN A 44 -16.40 -2.08 1.37
CA ASN A 44 -17.24 -2.75 0.37
C ASN A 44 -17.51 -4.22 0.73
N ARG A 45 -16.47 -4.95 1.16
CA ARG A 45 -16.60 -6.37 1.59
C ARG A 45 -17.52 -6.54 2.81
N LEU A 46 -17.64 -5.52 3.63
CA LEU A 46 -18.50 -5.52 4.81
C LEU A 46 -19.90 -4.97 4.54
N GLY A 47 -20.21 -4.56 3.30
CA GLY A 47 -21.48 -3.91 2.97
C GLY A 47 -21.64 -2.51 3.55
N LEU A 48 -20.53 -1.83 3.84
CA LEU A 48 -20.48 -0.50 4.49
C LEU A 48 -20.04 0.61 3.52
N ALA A 49 -20.39 0.49 2.24
CA ALA A 49 -20.02 1.46 1.22
C ALA A 49 -20.65 2.84 1.45
N ASP A 50 -21.81 2.88 2.10
CA ASP A 50 -22.52 4.09 2.54
C ASP A 50 -21.72 4.93 3.56
N ARG A 51 -20.77 4.30 4.27
CA ARG A 51 -19.87 4.99 5.21
C ARG A 51 -18.72 5.72 4.52
N ILE A 52 -18.52 5.57 3.22
CA ILE A 52 -17.43 6.21 2.48
C ILE A 52 -17.81 7.67 2.18
N THR A 53 -17.28 8.61 2.96
CA THR A 53 -17.47 10.04 2.69
C THR A 53 -16.74 10.50 1.43
N ARG A 54 -15.53 9.98 1.20
CA ARG A 54 -14.71 10.29 0.02
C ARG A 54 -13.68 9.18 -0.20
N ALA A 55 -13.65 8.61 -1.41
CA ALA A 55 -12.52 7.79 -1.83
C ALA A 55 -11.34 8.71 -2.15
N VAL A 56 -10.19 8.48 -1.51
CA VAL A 56 -8.99 9.30 -1.74
C VAL A 56 -8.30 8.83 -3.03
N PRO A 57 -8.09 9.73 -4.01
CA PRO A 57 -7.38 9.39 -5.25
C PRO A 57 -5.97 8.88 -5.00
N THR A 58 -5.48 7.98 -5.85
CA THR A 58 -4.13 7.41 -5.76
C THR A 58 -3.03 8.42 -6.08
N GLU A 59 -3.40 9.53 -6.70
CA GLU A 59 -2.57 10.68 -7.02
C GLU A 59 -2.33 11.53 -5.77
N GLU A 60 -3.33 11.60 -4.87
CA GLU A 60 -3.21 12.29 -3.58
C GLU A 60 -2.53 11.41 -2.53
N MET A 61 -2.86 10.12 -2.49
CA MET A 61 -2.38 9.26 -1.42
C MET A 61 -2.14 7.82 -1.90
N LEU A 62 -0.88 7.50 -2.19
CA LEU A 62 -0.49 6.18 -2.72
C LEU A 62 -0.84 5.06 -1.72
N PRO A 63 -1.45 3.94 -2.16
CA PRO A 63 -1.88 2.87 -1.27
C PRO A 63 -0.74 2.13 -0.61
N ALA A 64 -1.07 1.40 0.45
CA ALA A 64 -0.16 0.38 0.95
C ALA A 64 0.05 -0.68 -0.15
N VAL A 65 1.24 -1.27 -0.18
CA VAL A 65 1.56 -2.39 -1.06
C VAL A 65 0.53 -3.50 -0.90
N ALA A 66 0.03 -4.00 -2.04
CA ALA A 66 -0.99 -5.02 -2.18
C ALA A 66 -2.34 -4.68 -1.51
N GLN A 67 -2.64 -3.39 -1.27
CA GLN A 67 -3.92 -3.01 -0.67
C GLN A 67 -5.09 -3.53 -1.53
N ALA A 68 -6.06 -4.16 -0.86
CA ALA A 68 -7.23 -4.83 -1.44
C ALA A 68 -6.99 -6.20 -2.07
N ALA A 69 -5.76 -6.60 -2.42
CA ALA A 69 -5.51 -7.97 -2.89
C ALA A 69 -5.78 -8.99 -1.77
N ILE A 70 -6.29 -10.17 -2.13
CA ILE A 70 -6.42 -11.32 -1.23
C ILE A 70 -5.35 -12.33 -1.65
N GLY A 71 -4.43 -12.65 -0.75
CA GLY A 71 -3.46 -13.72 -0.93
C GLY A 71 -3.94 -14.98 -0.23
N ILE A 72 -3.71 -16.14 -0.85
CA ILE A 72 -3.90 -17.46 -0.26
C ILE A 72 -2.52 -18.05 -0.05
N GLU A 73 -2.20 -18.42 1.18
CA GLU A 73 -0.95 -19.10 1.53
C GLU A 73 -1.21 -20.60 1.65
N ILE A 74 -0.37 -21.40 1.02
CA ILE A 74 -0.43 -22.87 1.06
C ILE A 74 0.94 -23.42 1.46
N ARG A 75 0.98 -24.70 1.84
CA ARG A 75 2.23 -25.38 2.15
C ARG A 75 3.05 -25.59 0.87
N GLU A 76 4.35 -25.34 0.95
CA GLU A 76 5.28 -25.66 -0.12
C GLU A 76 5.23 -27.17 -0.45
N GLY A 77 5.17 -27.51 -1.74
CA GLY A 77 5.06 -28.89 -2.23
C GLY A 77 3.65 -29.51 -2.19
N ASP A 78 2.62 -28.81 -1.68
CA ASP A 78 1.23 -29.31 -1.71
C ASP A 78 0.58 -29.06 -3.09
N GLU A 79 0.93 -29.90 -4.07
CA GLU A 79 0.43 -29.82 -5.44
C GLU A 79 -1.09 -29.97 -5.53
N LYS A 80 -1.69 -30.75 -4.62
CA LYS A 80 -3.14 -30.94 -4.57
C LYS A 80 -3.83 -29.63 -4.23
N THR A 81 -3.39 -28.94 -3.18
CA THR A 81 -3.96 -27.65 -2.81
C THR A 81 -3.66 -26.59 -3.87
N ALA A 82 -2.46 -26.59 -4.44
CA ALA A 82 -2.09 -25.67 -5.53
C ALA A 82 -3.05 -25.80 -6.74
N ALA A 83 -3.36 -27.02 -7.17
CA ALA A 83 -4.29 -27.27 -8.27
C ALA A 83 -5.72 -26.80 -7.95
N LEU A 84 -6.16 -26.92 -6.69
CA LEU A 84 -7.50 -26.49 -6.25
C LEU A 84 -7.65 -24.96 -6.26
N ILE A 85 -6.60 -24.22 -5.90
CA ILE A 85 -6.67 -22.75 -5.82
C ILE A 85 -6.23 -22.04 -7.10
N ALA A 86 -5.55 -22.73 -8.03
CA ALA A 86 -5.08 -22.15 -9.29
C ALA A 86 -6.16 -21.36 -10.07
N PRO A 87 -7.43 -21.82 -10.17
CA PRO A 87 -8.48 -21.05 -10.86
C PRO A 87 -8.87 -19.73 -10.19
N LEU A 88 -8.48 -19.53 -8.92
CA LEU A 88 -8.76 -18.29 -8.19
C LEU A 88 -7.72 -17.20 -8.47
N ASP A 89 -6.58 -17.55 -9.09
CA ASP A 89 -5.53 -16.58 -9.39
C ASP A 89 -5.96 -15.65 -10.52
N HIS A 90 -5.87 -14.35 -10.25
CA HIS A 90 -6.13 -13.33 -11.26
C HIS A 90 -4.79 -12.79 -11.77
N ALA A 91 -4.35 -13.29 -12.93
CA ALA A 91 -3.01 -13.06 -13.48
C ALA A 91 -2.59 -11.58 -13.47
N ALA A 92 -3.46 -10.65 -13.90
CA ALA A 92 -3.13 -9.23 -13.92
C ALA A 92 -2.88 -8.66 -12.51
N THR A 93 -3.70 -9.04 -11.52
CA THR A 93 -3.49 -8.63 -10.12
C THR A 93 -2.22 -9.25 -9.56
N HIS A 94 -1.98 -10.52 -9.83
CA HIS A 94 -0.78 -11.23 -9.41
C HIS A 94 0.49 -10.51 -9.91
N THR A 95 0.56 -10.21 -11.20
CA THR A 95 1.69 -9.49 -11.80
C THR A 95 1.90 -8.10 -11.17
N CYS A 96 0.85 -7.32 -10.93
CA CYS A 96 0.96 -6.04 -10.22
C CYS A 96 1.48 -6.23 -8.78
N VAL A 97 0.95 -7.21 -8.04
CA VAL A 97 1.35 -7.49 -6.66
C VAL A 97 2.80 -7.96 -6.58
N ILE A 98 3.34 -8.66 -7.59
CA ILE A 98 4.77 -9.02 -7.67
C ILE A 98 5.64 -7.76 -7.61
N ALA A 99 5.36 -6.76 -8.45
CA ALA A 99 6.12 -5.51 -8.46
C ALA A 99 6.04 -4.77 -7.12
N GLU A 100 4.83 -4.65 -6.56
CA GLU A 100 4.62 -3.97 -5.29
C GLU A 100 5.32 -4.70 -4.12
N ARG A 101 5.31 -6.03 -4.10
CA ARG A 101 5.98 -6.83 -3.08
C ARG A 101 7.50 -6.80 -3.24
N ALA A 102 8.03 -6.79 -4.46
CA ALA A 102 9.47 -6.64 -4.70
C ALA A 102 9.99 -5.32 -4.15
N PHE A 103 9.24 -4.24 -4.38
CA PHE A 103 9.51 -2.93 -3.80
C PHE A 103 9.53 -2.97 -2.26
N LEU A 104 8.50 -3.53 -1.62
CA LEU A 104 8.43 -3.63 -0.17
C LEU A 104 9.55 -4.48 0.43
N ARG A 105 9.85 -5.62 -0.21
CA ARG A 105 10.90 -6.58 0.19
C ARG A 105 12.26 -5.90 0.20
N ARG A 106 12.60 -5.15 -0.86
CA ARG A 106 13.88 -4.44 -0.98
C ARG A 106 14.01 -3.30 0.03
N LEU A 107 12.91 -2.65 0.42
CA LEU A 107 12.92 -1.60 1.45
C LEU A 107 12.98 -2.15 2.88
N GLU A 108 12.95 -3.48 3.07
CA GLU A 108 12.78 -4.12 4.38
C GLU A 108 11.58 -3.55 5.15
N GLY A 109 10.54 -3.19 4.40
CA GLY A 109 9.38 -2.48 4.91
C GLY A 109 8.48 -3.36 5.76
N SER A 110 7.84 -2.76 6.77
CA SER A 110 6.79 -3.38 7.56
C SER A 110 5.47 -2.62 7.42
N CYS A 111 4.40 -3.14 8.01
CA CYS A 111 3.12 -2.42 8.09
C CYS A 111 3.18 -1.07 8.83
N ARG A 112 4.30 -0.79 9.52
CA ARG A 112 4.54 0.45 10.27
C ARG A 112 5.44 1.42 9.53
N THR A 113 6.15 0.97 8.49
CA THR A 113 7.07 1.81 7.73
C THR A 113 6.27 2.69 6.77
N PRO A 114 6.53 4.01 6.66
CA PRO A 114 5.76 4.91 5.79
C PRO A 114 6.10 4.70 4.30
N ILE A 115 5.59 3.61 3.74
CA ILE A 115 5.83 3.17 2.36
C ILE A 115 4.49 3.08 1.63
N GLY A 116 4.44 3.63 0.42
CA GLY A 116 3.32 3.47 -0.51
C GLY A 116 3.80 2.83 -1.81
N GLY A 117 2.96 2.00 -2.43
CA GLY A 117 3.28 1.32 -3.68
C GLY A 117 2.02 0.94 -4.43
N LEU A 118 2.02 1.16 -5.75
CA LEU A 118 0.92 0.80 -6.64
C LEU A 118 1.45 0.46 -8.03
N ALA A 119 1.18 -0.76 -8.47
CA ALA A 119 1.35 -1.17 -9.86
C ALA A 119 0.00 -1.17 -10.57
N ARG A 120 0.00 -0.78 -11.85
CA ARG A 120 -1.15 -0.91 -12.75
C ARG A 120 -0.70 -1.46 -14.09
N LEU A 121 -1.48 -2.37 -14.65
CA LEU A 121 -1.35 -2.82 -16.02
C LEU A 121 -2.25 -1.94 -16.92
N GLY A 122 -1.66 -1.27 -17.89
CA GLY A 122 -2.37 -0.48 -18.90
C GLY A 122 -2.97 -1.34 -20.00
N GLU A 123 -3.91 -0.76 -20.75
CA GLU A 123 -4.54 -1.41 -21.91
C GLU A 123 -3.54 -1.61 -23.06
N ASP A 124 -2.45 -0.85 -23.07
CA ASP A 124 -1.30 -0.97 -23.98
C ASP A 124 -0.37 -2.15 -23.63
N GLY A 125 -0.69 -2.91 -22.58
CA GLY A 125 0.11 -4.02 -22.07
C GLY A 125 1.35 -3.58 -21.28
N GLN A 126 1.53 -2.29 -21.02
CA GLN A 126 2.62 -1.79 -20.18
C GLN A 126 2.22 -1.76 -18.72
N MET A 127 3.15 -2.09 -17.83
CA MET A 127 2.98 -1.88 -16.40
C MET A 127 3.54 -0.52 -16.01
N THR A 128 2.77 0.25 -15.24
CA THR A 128 3.27 1.40 -14.49
C THR A 128 3.36 1.06 -13.01
N PHE A 129 4.54 1.21 -12.42
CA PHE A 129 4.75 1.14 -10.97
C PHE A 129 5.02 2.54 -10.41
N ARG A 130 4.29 2.93 -9.37
CA ARG A 130 4.54 4.12 -8.55
C ARG A 130 4.91 3.66 -7.14
N GLY A 131 5.96 4.27 -6.57
CA GLY A 131 6.42 3.98 -5.22
C GLY A 131 6.79 5.26 -4.47
N GLU A 132 6.58 5.29 -3.17
CA GLU A 132 7.02 6.38 -2.30
C GLU A 132 7.48 5.90 -0.93
N ILE A 133 8.41 6.64 -0.34
CA ILE A 133 8.88 6.49 1.04
C ILE A 133 8.86 7.85 1.73
N LEU A 134 8.47 7.87 3.00
CA LEU A 134 8.42 9.09 3.82
C LEU A 134 9.05 8.86 5.18
N THR A 135 9.57 9.93 5.80
CA THR A 135 9.86 9.93 7.23
C THR A 135 8.55 9.80 8.03
N PRO A 136 8.56 9.24 9.25
CA PRO A 136 7.35 9.06 10.07
C PRO A 136 6.56 10.35 10.36
N ASP A 137 7.26 11.48 10.37
CA ASP A 137 6.68 12.82 10.55
C ASP A 137 6.17 13.45 9.24
N GLY A 138 6.45 12.84 8.08
CA GLY A 138 6.02 13.30 6.75
C GLY A 138 6.85 14.44 6.16
N LYS A 139 7.87 14.95 6.86
CA LYS A 139 8.66 16.10 6.41
C LYS A 139 9.48 15.79 5.16
N VAL A 140 10.13 14.62 5.13
CA VAL A 140 10.92 14.18 3.98
C VAL A 140 10.17 13.07 3.26
N ALA A 141 10.11 13.16 1.94
CA ALA A 141 9.49 12.17 1.07
C ALA A 141 10.27 12.01 -0.23
N HIS A 142 10.37 10.78 -0.71
CA HIS A 142 10.89 10.46 -2.03
C HIS A 142 9.86 9.60 -2.77
N ALA A 143 9.63 9.92 -4.03
CA ALA A 143 8.73 9.19 -4.91
C ALA A 143 9.44 8.87 -6.23
N THR A 144 9.00 7.77 -6.84
CA THR A 144 9.47 7.31 -8.15
C THR A 144 8.29 6.74 -8.96
N GLN A 145 8.45 6.76 -10.28
CA GLN A 145 7.56 6.10 -11.22
C GLN A 145 8.41 5.36 -12.25
N ARG A 146 8.02 4.13 -12.56
CA ARG A 146 8.66 3.29 -13.58
C ARG A 146 7.60 2.70 -14.49
N VAL A 147 7.94 2.56 -15.77
CA VAL A 147 7.11 1.90 -16.78
C VAL A 147 7.94 0.78 -17.38
N GLY A 148 7.33 -0.37 -17.63
CA GLY A 148 8.01 -1.49 -18.29
C GLY A 148 7.11 -2.67 -18.57
N SER A 149 7.73 -3.75 -19.06
CA SER A 149 7.04 -4.99 -19.36
C SER A 149 6.49 -5.64 -18.08
N PRO A 150 5.28 -6.24 -18.13
CA PRO A 150 4.76 -7.07 -17.03
C PRO A 150 5.68 -8.26 -16.67
N ALA A 151 6.46 -8.74 -17.63
CA ALA A 151 7.46 -9.79 -17.40
C ALA A 151 8.58 -9.34 -16.44
N ASP A 152 8.83 -8.03 -16.34
CA ASP A 152 9.86 -7.44 -15.49
C ASP A 152 9.31 -6.93 -14.15
N ALA A 153 8.11 -7.35 -13.74
CA ALA A 153 7.42 -6.82 -12.57
C ALA A 153 8.28 -6.80 -11.29
N ASP A 154 8.94 -7.92 -10.93
CA ASP A 154 9.80 -7.97 -9.74
C ASP A 154 10.98 -7.00 -9.87
N THR A 155 11.65 -7.00 -11.03
CA THR A 155 12.77 -6.09 -11.34
C THR A 155 12.36 -4.62 -11.27
N LEU A 156 11.18 -4.26 -11.77
CA LEU A 156 10.65 -2.89 -11.72
C LEU A 156 10.47 -2.41 -10.27
N GLY A 157 9.91 -3.27 -9.42
CA GLY A 157 9.73 -2.99 -7.99
C GLY A 157 11.06 -2.86 -7.23
N ASP A 158 11.98 -3.80 -7.42
CA ASP A 158 13.32 -3.78 -6.79
C ASP A 158 14.12 -2.54 -7.24
N ALA A 159 14.11 -2.22 -8.54
CA ALA A 159 14.80 -1.04 -9.08
C ALA A 159 14.24 0.27 -8.51
N ALA A 160 12.91 0.38 -8.37
CA ALA A 160 12.28 1.53 -7.73
C ALA A 160 12.73 1.68 -6.28
N ALA A 161 12.78 0.60 -5.51
CA ALA A 161 13.20 0.65 -4.12
C ALA A 161 14.68 1.05 -3.98
N ARG A 162 15.58 0.51 -4.82
CA ARG A 162 17.00 0.90 -4.83
C ARG A 162 17.21 2.37 -5.13
N GLU A 163 16.47 2.91 -6.10
CA GLU A 163 16.53 4.33 -6.42
C GLU A 163 16.15 5.18 -5.21
N LEU A 164 15.04 4.83 -4.54
CA LEU A 164 14.60 5.58 -3.37
C LEU A 164 15.58 5.47 -2.20
N LEU A 165 16.16 4.28 -1.95
CA LEU A 165 17.19 4.09 -0.92
C LEU A 165 18.45 4.92 -1.20
N ALA A 166 18.90 4.96 -2.46
CA ALA A 166 20.06 5.76 -2.86
C ALA A 166 19.82 7.26 -2.64
N ARG A 167 18.59 7.74 -2.88
CA ARG A 167 18.20 9.14 -2.66
C ARG A 167 18.00 9.48 -1.19
N ALA A 168 17.46 8.54 -0.41
CA ALA A 168 17.13 8.71 0.99
C ALA A 168 18.35 8.63 1.93
N GLY A 169 19.37 7.85 1.56
CA GLY A 169 20.53 7.58 2.39
C GLY A 169 20.24 6.60 3.54
N SER A 170 21.27 6.31 4.34
CA SER A 170 21.16 5.42 5.49
C SER A 170 20.33 6.07 6.61
N GLY A 171 19.58 5.24 7.36
CA GLY A 171 18.81 5.71 8.52
C GLY A 171 17.54 6.51 8.21
N PHE A 172 17.09 6.56 6.95
CA PHE A 172 15.89 7.30 6.56
C PHE A 172 14.63 6.92 7.37
N PHE A 173 14.47 5.62 7.67
CA PHE A 173 13.35 5.12 8.46
C PHE A 173 13.60 5.17 9.98
N SER A 174 14.83 5.43 10.43
CA SER A 174 15.19 5.53 11.85
C SER A 174 15.02 6.93 12.43
N VAL A 175 14.62 7.92 11.61
CA VAL A 175 14.29 9.28 12.08
C VAL A 175 12.92 9.25 12.79
N ALA A 176 12.90 8.64 13.97
CA ALA A 176 11.82 8.68 14.93
C ALA A 176 12.42 9.12 16.27
N SER A 177 12.60 10.42 16.43
CA SER A 177 12.77 11.07 17.73
C SER A 177 11.77 12.19 17.82
#